data_AF-A0A924YZU7-F1
#
_entry.id   AF-A0A924YZU7-F1
#
_cell.length_a   1.000
_cell.length_b   1.000
_cell.length_c   1.000
_cell.angle_alpha   90.00
_cell.angle_beta   90.00
_cell.angle_gamma   90.00
#
_symmetry.space_group_name_H-M   'P 1'
#
loop_
_entity.id
_entity.type
_entity.pdbx_description
1 polymer ?
#
loop_
_entity_poly.entity_id
_entity_poly.type
_entity_poly.pdbx_seq_one_letter_code
_entity_poly.pdbx_strand_id
1 'polypeptide(L)'
;ATKYITYTLPLVPAAAILVSLWWSDQREKTAPNWGLKASVYVSLALCVTLAAVTFYSPHWLNRDPSMPQLGLRMQEAGLPQIGGLIWLGGAIGGTFLILKRKLHLFWGVNLATYAAFILFFITPFIGVLDRERQLPLREVAQIVNQVRQANEPIVMATNSFEKPSLVFYTHQPITFFNRSAKIKPYLEQVRQQKTQRSILMVTTDRTLKEAEILPQSYQRLNQVGIYQVIRFSVLNQS
;
A
#
# COMPACT_ATOMS: atom_id res chain seq x y z
N ALA A 1 -21.43 13.02 -3.73
CA ALA A 1 -21.49 11.71 -3.05
C ALA A 1 -22.81 11.01 -3.43
N THR A 2 -22.85 10.35 -4.58
CA THR A 2 -22.76 8.88 -4.77
C THR A 2 -23.97 8.09 -4.26
N LYS A 3 -25.00 7.97 -5.12
CA LYS A 3 -26.15 7.03 -5.03
C LYS A 3 -25.74 5.53 -4.89
N TYR A 4 -24.45 5.23 -4.92
CA TYR A 4 -23.87 3.89 -4.92
C TYR A 4 -24.15 3.11 -3.61
N ILE A 5 -24.18 3.83 -2.47
CA ILE A 5 -24.48 3.22 -1.17
C ILE A 5 -25.96 2.78 -1.11
N THR A 6 -26.87 3.56 -1.67
CA THR A 6 -28.32 3.25 -1.67
C THR A 6 -28.65 2.00 -2.50
N TYR A 7 -27.93 1.73 -3.60
CA TYR A 7 -28.16 0.53 -4.43
C TYR A 7 -27.54 -0.75 -3.85
N THR A 8 -26.50 -0.63 -3.03
CA THR A 8 -25.82 -1.79 -2.43
C THR A 8 -26.57 -2.32 -1.20
N LEU A 9 -27.29 -1.44 -0.48
CA LEU A 9 -28.10 -1.77 0.69
C LEU A 9 -29.11 -2.92 0.47
N PRO A 10 -29.94 -2.91 -0.60
CA PRO A 10 -30.83 -4.04 -0.89
C PRO A 10 -30.13 -5.20 -1.63
N LEU A 11 -29.02 -4.94 -2.34
CA LEU A 11 -28.32 -5.95 -3.15
C LEU A 11 -27.70 -7.05 -2.28
N VAL A 12 -27.06 -6.69 -1.17
CA VAL A 12 -26.36 -7.64 -0.28
C VAL A 12 -27.31 -8.68 0.32
N PRO A 13 -28.45 -8.32 0.96
CA PRO A 13 -29.37 -9.33 1.48
C PRO A 13 -30.01 -10.15 0.36
N ALA A 14 -30.33 -9.56 -0.80
CA ALA A 14 -30.85 -10.30 -1.94
C ALA A 14 -29.85 -11.35 -2.46
N ALA A 15 -28.58 -10.96 -2.61
CA ALA A 15 -27.51 -11.88 -3.00
C ALA A 15 -27.32 -13.01 -1.97
N ALA A 16 -27.39 -12.70 -0.68
CA ALA A 16 -27.30 -13.71 0.39
C ALA A 16 -28.44 -14.73 0.32
N ILE A 17 -29.67 -14.29 0.05
CA ILE A 17 -30.83 -15.18 -0.13
C ILE A 17 -30.62 -16.06 -1.37
N LEU A 18 -30.22 -15.49 -2.52
CA LEU A 18 -29.99 -16.25 -3.75
C LEU A 18 -28.90 -17.32 -3.58
N VAL A 19 -27.79 -16.98 -2.92
CA VAL A 19 -26.71 -17.93 -2.63
C VAL A 19 -27.19 -19.02 -1.67
N SER A 20 -27.98 -18.67 -0.66
CA SER A 20 -28.52 -19.62 0.31
C SER A 20 -29.50 -20.60 -0.33
N LEU A 21 -30.40 -20.11 -1.19
CA LEU A 21 -31.33 -20.93 -1.96
C LEU A 21 -30.60 -21.88 -2.91
N TRP A 22 -29.61 -21.37 -3.65
CA TRP A 22 -28.77 -22.19 -4.52
C TRP A 22 -28.05 -23.30 -3.73
N TRP A 23 -27.50 -22.98 -2.56
CA TRP A 23 -26.83 -23.97 -1.73
C TRP A 23 -27.79 -25.02 -1.14
N SER A 24 -29.04 -24.62 -0.82
CA SER A 24 -30.09 -25.53 -0.38
C SER A 24 -30.43 -26.56 -1.47
N ASP A 25 -30.70 -26.09 -2.69
CA ASP A 25 -31.00 -26.94 -3.86
C ASP A 25 -29.83 -27.91 -4.17
N GLN A 26 -28.60 -27.44 -4.05
CA GLN A 26 -27.42 -28.29 -4.27
C GLN A 26 -27.21 -29.37 -3.19
N ARG A 27 -27.76 -29.21 -1.98
CA ARG A 27 -27.71 -30.23 -0.92
C ARG A 27 -28.72 -31.35 -1.13
N GLU A 28 -29.83 -31.07 -1.80
CA GLU A 28 -30.87 -32.07 -2.10
C GLU A 28 -30.49 -32.97 -3.28
N LYS A 29 -29.59 -32.52 -4.16
CA LYS A 29 -29.11 -33.30 -5.32
C LYS A 29 -28.10 -34.37 -4.90
N THR A 30 -28.33 -35.60 -5.36
CA THR A 30 -27.46 -36.77 -5.11
C THR A 30 -26.13 -36.73 -5.87
N ALA A 31 -26.03 -35.96 -6.96
CA ALA A 31 -24.81 -35.82 -7.73
C ALA A 31 -24.44 -34.34 -7.97
N PRO A 32 -23.15 -33.97 -7.83
CA PRO A 32 -22.72 -32.60 -8.03
C PRO A 32 -22.79 -32.21 -9.51
N ASN A 33 -23.47 -31.08 -9.77
CA ASN A 33 -23.55 -30.46 -11.10
C ASN A 33 -22.16 -30.17 -11.68
N TRP A 34 -22.05 -30.19 -13.01
CA TRP A 34 -20.80 -29.94 -13.72
C TRP A 34 -20.19 -28.56 -13.36
N GLY A 35 -21.02 -27.53 -13.20
CA GLY A 35 -20.57 -26.19 -12.80
C GLY A 35 -19.95 -26.17 -11.40
N LEU A 36 -20.44 -27.00 -10.48
CA LEU A 36 -19.87 -27.14 -9.13
C LEU A 36 -18.53 -27.89 -9.16
N LYS A 37 -18.38 -28.89 -10.06
CA LYS A 37 -17.07 -29.52 -10.28
C LYS A 37 -16.07 -28.53 -10.89
N ALA A 38 -16.49 -27.75 -11.88
CA ALA A 38 -15.65 -26.73 -12.51
C ALA A 38 -15.17 -25.69 -11.48
N SER A 39 -16.06 -25.20 -10.62
CA SER A 39 -15.68 -24.19 -9.60
C SER A 39 -14.72 -24.74 -8.55
N VAL A 40 -14.80 -26.04 -8.21
CA VAL A 40 -13.81 -26.71 -7.34
C VAL A 40 -12.42 -26.72 -7.99
N TYR A 41 -12.32 -27.12 -9.27
CA TYR A 41 -11.03 -27.15 -9.96
C TYR A 41 -10.44 -25.75 -10.17
N VAL A 42 -11.28 -24.77 -10.51
CA VAL A 42 -10.85 -23.36 -10.61
C VAL A 42 -10.37 -22.84 -9.26
N SER A 43 -11.09 -23.12 -8.17
CA SER A 43 -10.69 -22.71 -6.82
C SER A 43 -9.37 -23.36 -6.40
N LEU A 44 -9.17 -24.63 -6.75
CA LEU A 44 -7.93 -25.35 -6.47
C LEU A 44 -6.74 -24.73 -7.23
N ALA A 45 -6.93 -24.48 -8.54
CA ALA A 45 -5.91 -23.82 -9.36
C ALA A 45 -5.57 -22.43 -8.82
N LEU A 46 -6.58 -21.69 -8.36
CA LEU A 46 -6.41 -20.38 -7.73
C LEU A 46 -5.61 -20.49 -6.42
N CYS A 47 -5.90 -21.46 -5.55
CA CYS A 47 -5.13 -21.68 -4.32
C CYS A 47 -3.64 -21.95 -4.62
N VAL A 48 -3.35 -22.82 -5.59
CA VAL A 48 -1.96 -23.11 -6.00
C VAL A 48 -1.28 -21.87 -6.56
N THR A 49 -1.99 -21.10 -7.40
CA THR A 49 -1.48 -19.86 -7.98
C THR A 49 -1.19 -18.81 -6.89
N LEU A 50 -2.12 -18.62 -5.95
CA LEU A 50 -1.93 -17.71 -4.83
C LEU A 50 -0.81 -18.14 -3.89
N ALA A 51 -0.62 -19.44 -3.67
CA ALA A 51 0.54 -19.93 -2.92
C ALA A 51 1.85 -19.49 -3.59
N ALA A 52 1.99 -19.76 -4.90
CA ALA A 52 3.17 -19.37 -5.67
C ALA A 52 3.40 -17.85 -5.69
N VAL A 53 2.34 -17.07 -5.95
CA VAL A 53 2.40 -15.59 -5.93
C VAL A 53 2.80 -15.07 -4.56
N THR A 54 2.27 -15.65 -3.48
CA THR A 54 2.57 -15.21 -2.11
C THR A 54 4.02 -15.48 -1.74
N PHE A 55 4.54 -16.68 -2.06
CA PHE A 55 5.96 -16.99 -1.85
C PHE A 55 6.89 -16.08 -2.67
N TYR A 56 6.53 -15.79 -3.92
CA TYR A 56 7.33 -14.94 -4.80
C TYR A 56 7.12 -13.43 -4.56
N SER A 57 6.12 -13.04 -3.77
CA SER A 57 5.73 -11.64 -3.52
C SER A 57 6.89 -10.68 -3.22
N PRO A 58 7.90 -11.03 -2.39
CA PRO A 58 8.94 -10.08 -2.03
C PRO A 58 9.82 -9.60 -3.20
N HIS A 59 9.99 -10.44 -4.23
CA HIS A 59 10.95 -10.17 -5.30
C HIS A 59 10.53 -9.01 -6.21
N TRP A 60 9.23 -8.77 -6.34
CA TRP A 60 8.68 -7.69 -7.17
C TRP A 60 8.20 -6.48 -6.36
N LEU A 61 7.89 -6.67 -5.07
CA LEU A 61 7.41 -5.59 -4.20
C LEU A 61 8.48 -4.54 -3.84
N ASN A 62 9.78 -4.87 -3.89
CA ASN A 62 10.85 -3.91 -3.64
C ASN A 62 11.07 -2.89 -4.77
N ARG A 63 10.35 -3.01 -5.90
CA ARG A 63 10.53 -2.13 -7.06
C ARG A 63 9.77 -0.81 -6.97
N ASP A 64 8.89 -0.65 -5.97
CA ASP A 64 8.14 0.59 -5.75
C ASP A 64 9.06 1.68 -5.15
N PRO A 65 9.29 2.81 -5.85
CA PRO A 65 10.12 3.91 -5.34
C PRO A 65 9.61 4.52 -4.03
N SER A 66 8.31 4.38 -3.74
CA SER A 66 7.69 4.92 -2.54
C SER A 66 7.76 3.98 -1.33
N MET A 67 8.04 2.69 -1.55
CA MET A 67 8.17 1.66 -0.50
C MET A 67 9.26 0.64 -0.88
N PRO A 68 10.52 1.07 -1.03
CA PRO A 68 11.58 0.24 -1.63
C PRO A 68 11.96 -0.99 -0.79
N GLN A 69 11.62 -1.00 0.51
CA GLN A 69 11.92 -2.09 1.43
C GLN A 69 10.70 -2.98 1.73
N LEU A 70 9.55 -2.76 1.07
CA LEU A 70 8.30 -3.45 1.41
C LEU A 70 8.44 -4.98 1.37
N GLY A 71 9.01 -5.52 0.31
CA GLY A 71 9.25 -6.96 0.16
C GLY A 71 10.21 -7.50 1.22
N LEU A 72 11.28 -6.76 1.55
CA LEU A 72 12.20 -7.12 2.64
C LEU A 72 11.48 -7.17 3.99
N ARG A 73 10.69 -6.14 4.33
CA ARG A 73 9.91 -6.10 5.58
C ARG A 73 8.88 -7.23 5.65
N MET A 74 8.26 -7.58 4.54
CA MET A 74 7.36 -8.72 4.49
C MET A 74 8.10 -10.04 4.75
N GLN A 75 9.31 -10.21 4.22
CA GLN A 75 10.15 -11.37 4.49
C GLN A 75 10.58 -11.43 5.96
N GLU A 76 11.01 -10.31 6.54
CA GLU A 76 11.37 -10.20 7.97
C GLU A 76 10.18 -10.58 8.87
N ALA A 77 8.97 -10.22 8.47
CA ALA A 77 7.73 -10.58 9.17
C ALA A 77 7.27 -12.04 8.90
N GLY A 78 7.96 -12.79 8.05
CA GLY A 78 7.60 -14.17 7.70
C GLY A 78 6.29 -14.32 6.91
N LEU A 79 5.75 -13.21 6.38
CA LEU A 79 4.43 -13.20 5.73
C LEU A 79 4.37 -14.08 4.48
N PRO A 80 5.34 -14.04 3.55
CA PRO A 80 5.34 -14.92 2.37
C PRO A 80 5.22 -16.39 2.74
N GLN A 81 5.91 -16.82 3.80
CA GLN A 81 5.89 -18.19 4.29
C GLN A 81 4.53 -18.54 4.90
N ILE A 82 4.01 -17.71 5.80
CA ILE A 82 2.70 -17.94 6.44
C ILE A 82 1.59 -18.00 5.39
N GLY A 83 1.50 -16.98 4.52
CA GLY A 83 0.45 -16.91 3.51
C GLY A 83 0.57 -18.01 2.45
N GLY A 84 1.80 -18.31 2.00
CA GLY A 84 2.06 -19.40 1.06
C GLY A 84 1.69 -20.77 1.62
N LEU A 85 2.04 -21.05 2.89
CA LEU A 85 1.68 -22.30 3.58
C LEU A 85 0.18 -22.44 3.80
N ILE A 86 -0.54 -21.35 4.09
CA ILE A 86 -2.01 -21.37 4.20
C ILE A 86 -2.63 -21.79 2.87
N TRP A 87 -2.26 -21.16 1.76
CA TRP A 87 -2.78 -21.50 0.44
C TRP A 87 -2.42 -22.92 0.00
N LEU A 88 -1.17 -23.33 0.27
CA LEU A 88 -0.70 -24.68 -0.04
C LEU A 88 -1.41 -25.75 0.80
N GLY A 89 -1.63 -25.49 2.10
CA GLY A 89 -2.42 -26.35 2.98
C GLY A 89 -3.87 -26.48 2.51
N GLY A 90 -4.48 -25.36 2.10
CA GLY A 90 -5.82 -25.35 1.49
C GLY A 90 -5.89 -26.15 0.19
N ALA A 91 -4.88 -26.04 -0.66
CA ALA A 91 -4.80 -26.80 -1.91
C ALA A 91 -4.63 -28.31 -1.65
N ILE A 92 -3.78 -28.70 -0.70
CA ILE A 92 -3.60 -30.12 -0.30
C ILE A 92 -4.90 -30.67 0.28
N GLY A 93 -5.51 -29.95 1.23
CA GLY A 93 -6.78 -30.36 1.85
C GLY A 93 -7.90 -30.47 0.82
N GLY A 94 -8.01 -29.51 -0.09
CA GLY A 94 -8.95 -29.52 -1.20
C GLY A 94 -8.74 -30.72 -2.13
N THR A 95 -7.49 -30.98 -2.52
CA THR A 95 -7.12 -32.14 -3.37
C THR A 95 -7.49 -33.46 -2.69
N PHE A 96 -7.16 -33.61 -1.40
CA PHE A 96 -7.51 -34.80 -0.63
C PHE A 96 -9.03 -35.06 -0.60
N LEU A 97 -9.84 -34.01 -0.42
CA LEU A 97 -11.30 -34.14 -0.44
C LEU A 97 -11.87 -34.48 -1.82
N ILE A 98 -11.27 -33.97 -2.89
CA ILE A 98 -11.61 -34.37 -4.27
C ILE A 98 -11.34 -35.87 -4.46
N LEU A 99 -10.17 -36.35 -4.05
CA LEU A 99 -9.80 -37.77 -4.16
C LEU A 99 -10.73 -38.68 -3.33
N LYS A 100 -11.16 -38.23 -2.15
CA LYS A 100 -12.12 -38.95 -1.30
C LYS A 100 -13.58 -38.78 -1.75
N ARG A 101 -13.84 -38.09 -2.87
CA ARG A 101 -15.18 -37.77 -3.40
C ARG A 101 -16.08 -37.01 -2.41
N LYS A 102 -15.50 -36.32 -1.43
CA LYS A 102 -16.21 -35.52 -0.41
C LYS A 102 -16.27 -34.04 -0.78
N LEU A 103 -16.80 -33.75 -1.98
CA LEU A 103 -16.81 -32.39 -2.55
C LEU A 103 -17.61 -31.37 -1.72
N HIS A 104 -18.60 -31.79 -0.94
CA HIS A 104 -19.35 -30.88 -0.07
C HIS A 104 -18.48 -30.26 1.03
N LEU A 105 -17.47 -30.98 1.53
CA LEU A 105 -16.52 -30.47 2.53
C LEU A 105 -15.46 -29.54 1.94
N PHE A 106 -15.24 -29.58 0.62
CA PHE A 106 -14.24 -28.74 -0.06
C PHE A 106 -14.46 -27.26 0.24
N TRP A 107 -15.71 -26.82 0.23
CA TRP A 107 -16.07 -25.42 0.48
C TRP A 107 -15.81 -24.99 1.92
N GLY A 108 -15.91 -25.91 2.88
CA GLY A 108 -15.50 -25.66 4.26
C GLY A 108 -14.00 -25.45 4.38
N VAL A 109 -13.20 -26.30 3.73
CA VAL A 109 -11.73 -26.13 3.68
C VAL A 109 -11.35 -24.84 2.94
N ASN A 110 -12.03 -24.54 1.85
CA ASN A 110 -11.80 -23.33 1.07
C ASN A 110 -12.08 -22.07 1.92
N LEU A 111 -13.26 -21.99 2.55
CA LEU A 111 -13.61 -20.90 3.45
C LEU A 111 -12.61 -20.75 4.60
N ALA A 112 -12.22 -21.86 5.24
CA ALA A 112 -11.22 -21.84 6.31
C ALA A 112 -9.85 -21.33 5.82
N THR A 113 -9.44 -21.68 4.59
CA THR A 113 -8.19 -21.21 3.97
C THR A 113 -8.23 -19.69 3.77
N TYR A 114 -9.31 -19.16 3.18
CA TYR A 114 -9.48 -17.72 3.00
C TYR A 114 -9.52 -16.96 4.34
N ALA A 115 -10.25 -17.49 5.33
CA ALA A 115 -10.32 -16.90 6.66
C ALA A 115 -8.94 -16.87 7.35
N ALA A 116 -8.20 -17.99 7.29
CA ALA A 116 -6.85 -18.06 7.81
C ALA A 116 -5.92 -17.06 7.10
N PHE A 117 -6.00 -16.95 5.77
CA PHE A 117 -5.19 -15.99 5.02
C PHE A 117 -5.49 -14.54 5.42
N ILE A 118 -6.76 -14.17 5.61
CA ILE A 118 -7.11 -12.83 6.07
C ILE A 118 -6.52 -12.56 7.46
N LEU A 119 -6.72 -13.48 8.41
CA LEU A 119 -6.30 -13.30 9.80
C LEU A 119 -4.78 -13.30 9.96
N PHE A 120 -4.09 -14.23 9.30
CA PHE A 120 -2.67 -14.48 9.54
C PHE A 120 -1.73 -13.87 8.49
N PHE A 121 -2.25 -13.44 7.33
CA PHE A 121 -1.45 -12.72 6.34
C PHE A 121 -1.91 -11.27 6.19
N ILE A 122 -3.18 -11.01 5.89
CA ILE A 122 -3.65 -9.65 5.58
C ILE A 122 -3.57 -8.74 6.79
N THR A 123 -4.04 -9.16 7.96
CA THR A 123 -4.01 -8.36 9.19
C THR A 123 -2.59 -7.91 9.56
N PRO A 124 -1.58 -8.79 9.69
CA PRO A 124 -0.21 -8.35 9.96
C PRO A 124 0.43 -7.58 8.79
N PHE A 125 0.06 -7.88 7.54
CA PHE A 125 0.54 -7.14 6.38
C PHE A 125 0.12 -5.66 6.40
N ILE A 126 -1.09 -5.33 6.90
CA ILE A 126 -1.51 -3.94 7.10
C ILE A 126 -0.54 -3.19 8.02
N GLY A 127 -0.02 -3.84 9.07
CA GLY A 127 0.98 -3.25 9.97
C GLY A 127 2.31 -2.98 9.27
N VAL A 128 2.75 -3.88 8.39
CA VAL A 128 3.95 -3.66 7.56
C VAL A 128 3.74 -2.49 6.60
N LEU A 129 2.58 -2.43 5.94
CA LEU A 129 2.22 -1.31 5.07
C LEU A 129 2.16 0.02 5.83
N ASP A 130 1.61 0.05 7.04
CA ASP A 130 1.57 1.27 7.85
C ASP A 130 2.97 1.80 8.18
N ARG A 131 3.89 0.89 8.57
CA ARG A 131 5.28 1.22 8.88
C ARG A 131 6.05 1.75 7.69
N GLU A 132 5.86 1.18 6.51
CA GLU A 132 6.59 1.61 5.31
C GLU A 132 5.93 2.83 4.62
N ARG A 133 4.61 3.00 4.75
CA ARG A 133 3.85 3.98 3.95
C ARG A 133 3.36 5.19 4.74
N GLN A 134 2.94 5.02 6.00
CA GLN A 134 2.27 6.07 6.78
C GLN A 134 3.14 6.62 7.93
N LEU A 135 3.85 5.75 8.66
CA LEU A 135 4.70 6.14 9.77
C LEU A 135 5.77 7.19 9.38
N PRO A 136 6.54 7.02 8.28
CA PRO A 136 7.57 7.98 7.91
C PRO A 136 6.98 9.36 7.63
N LEU A 137 5.76 9.41 7.08
CA LEU A 137 5.09 10.67 6.77
C LEU A 137 4.62 11.40 8.03
N ARG A 138 4.14 10.66 9.05
CA ARG A 138 3.76 11.23 10.35
C ARG A 138 4.96 11.84 11.06
N GLU A 139 6.09 11.13 11.05
CA GLU A 139 7.35 11.61 11.64
C GLU A 139 7.90 12.84 10.89
N VAL A 140 7.88 12.82 9.54
CA VAL A 140 8.23 13.99 8.73
C VAL A 140 7.35 15.19 9.07
N ALA A 141 6.04 14.99 9.24
CA ALA A 141 5.13 16.07 9.62
C ALA A 141 5.47 16.68 10.98
N GLN A 142 5.81 15.84 11.96
CA GLN A 142 6.27 16.29 13.28
C GLN A 142 7.55 17.10 13.18
N ILE A 143 8.53 16.63 12.41
CA ILE A 143 9.80 17.34 12.18
C ILE A 143 9.52 18.69 11.51
N VAL A 144 8.70 18.72 10.47
CA VAL A 144 8.31 19.95 9.77
C VAL A 144 7.73 20.96 10.75
N ASN A 145 6.82 20.53 11.64
CA ASN A 145 6.23 21.41 12.64
C ASN A 145 7.24 21.92 13.68
N GLN A 146 8.25 21.13 14.02
CA GLN A 146 9.29 21.50 14.99
C GLN A 146 10.33 22.48 14.42
N VAL A 147 10.76 22.26 13.17
CA VAL A 147 11.89 22.99 12.59
C VAL A 147 11.47 24.23 11.80
N ARG A 148 10.19 24.35 11.45
CA ARG A 148 9.67 25.45 10.63
C ARG A 148 9.87 26.81 11.28
N GLN A 149 10.35 27.76 10.50
CA GLN A 149 10.46 29.17 10.89
C GLN A 149 9.16 29.94 10.61
N ALA A 150 8.97 31.08 11.29
CA ALA A 150 7.81 31.94 11.09
C ALA A 150 7.68 32.37 9.61
N ASN A 151 6.49 32.18 9.04
CA ASN A 151 6.16 32.45 7.63
C ASN A 151 6.99 31.67 6.58
N GLU A 152 7.73 30.64 6.98
CA GLU A 152 8.49 29.81 6.04
C GLU A 152 7.52 28.92 5.23
N PRO A 153 7.56 28.98 3.88
CA PRO A 153 6.76 28.13 3.02
C PRO A 153 7.25 26.68 3.08
N ILE A 154 6.30 25.74 3.07
CA ILE A 154 6.58 24.30 3.03
C ILE A 154 6.32 23.79 1.62
N VAL A 155 7.29 23.09 1.07
CA VAL A 155 7.23 22.49 -0.26
C VAL A 155 7.47 20.99 -0.13
N MET A 156 6.61 20.19 -0.73
CA MET A 156 6.91 18.77 -0.96
C MET A 156 7.29 18.59 -2.42
N ALA A 157 8.52 18.18 -2.67
CA ALA A 157 9.04 17.98 -4.00
C ALA A 157 9.57 16.55 -4.14
N THR A 158 8.88 15.73 -4.92
CA THR A 158 9.23 14.32 -5.12
C THR A 158 9.04 13.94 -6.58
N ASN A 159 9.98 13.17 -7.13
CA ASN A 159 9.80 12.63 -8.46
C ASN A 159 8.83 11.44 -8.38
N SER A 160 7.74 11.50 -9.17
CA SER A 160 6.77 10.42 -9.41
C SER A 160 5.60 10.24 -8.43
N PHE A 161 5.58 10.87 -7.26
CA PHE A 161 4.41 10.76 -6.36
C PHE A 161 4.25 12.00 -5.49
N GLU A 162 3.03 12.29 -5.05
CA GLU A 162 2.71 13.33 -4.07
C GLU A 162 2.10 12.66 -2.83
N LYS A 163 2.24 13.28 -1.65
CA LYS A 163 1.60 12.82 -0.41
C LYS A 163 0.73 13.94 0.17
N PRO A 164 -0.51 14.13 -0.32
CA PRO A 164 -1.43 15.14 0.20
C PRO A 164 -1.73 14.97 1.71
N SER A 165 -1.61 13.74 2.22
CA SER A 165 -1.70 13.44 3.65
C SER A 165 -0.70 14.21 4.52
N LEU A 166 0.39 14.75 3.95
CA LEU A 166 1.30 15.62 4.68
C LEU A 166 0.59 16.91 5.13
N VAL A 167 -0.34 17.47 4.34
CA VAL A 167 -1.17 18.64 4.73
C VAL A 167 -2.00 18.32 5.96
N PHE A 168 -2.57 17.11 6.01
CA PHE A 168 -3.40 16.67 7.12
C PHE A 168 -2.58 16.56 8.42
N TYR A 169 -1.38 15.98 8.37
CA TYR A 169 -0.55 15.78 9.57
C TYR A 169 0.21 17.04 10.01
N THR A 170 0.55 17.94 9.11
CA THR A 170 1.20 19.22 9.48
C THR A 170 0.17 20.28 9.90
N HIS A 171 -1.07 20.18 9.43
CA HIS A 171 -2.07 21.25 9.50
C HIS A 171 -1.59 22.58 8.86
N GLN A 172 -0.71 22.49 7.86
CA GLN A 172 -0.15 23.64 7.15
C GLN A 172 -0.38 23.50 5.64
N PRO A 173 -0.52 24.61 4.90
CA PRO A 173 -0.54 24.56 3.44
C PRO A 173 0.82 24.11 2.91
N ILE A 174 0.82 23.20 1.93
CA ILE A 174 2.03 22.64 1.31
C ILE A 174 1.91 22.78 -0.20
N THR A 175 2.97 23.26 -0.84
CA THR A 175 3.07 23.27 -2.30
C THR A 175 3.67 21.96 -2.79
N PHE A 176 3.01 21.30 -3.73
CA PHE A 176 3.43 19.99 -4.24
C PHE A 176 4.07 20.10 -5.62
N PHE A 177 5.20 19.40 -5.79
CA PHE A 177 5.84 19.18 -7.08
C PHE A 177 6.07 17.68 -7.29
N ASN A 178 5.40 17.13 -8.31
CA ASN A 178 5.57 15.74 -8.75
C ASN A 178 6.68 15.51 -9.81
N ARG A 179 7.41 16.56 -10.17
CA ARG A 179 8.48 16.52 -11.17
C ARG A 179 9.71 17.27 -10.66
N SER A 180 10.85 16.60 -10.62
CA SER A 180 12.15 17.17 -10.23
C SER A 180 12.49 18.43 -11.04
N ALA A 181 12.16 18.45 -12.34
CA ALA A 181 12.41 19.58 -13.23
C ALA A 181 11.72 20.90 -12.82
N LYS A 182 10.66 20.85 -12.01
CA LYS A 182 9.96 22.06 -11.53
C LYS A 182 10.64 22.71 -10.33
N ILE A 183 11.59 22.02 -9.69
CA ILE A 183 12.22 22.48 -8.43
C ILE A 183 13.12 23.69 -8.68
N LYS A 184 14.07 23.60 -9.64
CA LYS A 184 14.99 24.71 -9.96
C LYS A 184 14.26 26.00 -10.36
N PRO A 185 13.31 26.00 -11.32
CA PRO A 185 12.57 27.21 -11.70
C PRO A 185 11.81 27.84 -10.53
N TYR A 186 11.23 27.01 -9.67
CA TYR A 186 10.53 27.50 -8.48
C TYR A 186 11.49 28.18 -7.49
N LEU A 187 12.65 27.56 -7.20
CA LEU A 187 13.66 28.17 -6.32
C LEU A 187 14.18 29.50 -6.87
N GLU A 188 14.39 29.59 -8.19
CA GLU A 188 14.80 30.84 -8.86
C GLU A 188 13.71 31.93 -8.75
N GLN A 189 12.45 31.57 -8.97
CA GLN A 189 11.32 32.48 -8.83
C GLN A 189 11.23 33.04 -7.41
N VAL A 190 11.36 32.20 -6.39
CA VAL A 190 11.31 32.66 -4.99
C VAL A 190 12.53 33.55 -4.66
N ARG A 191 13.70 33.25 -5.22
CA ARG A 191 14.91 34.09 -5.08
C ARG A 191 14.75 35.46 -5.72
N GLN A 192 14.15 35.53 -6.90
CA GLN A 192 13.89 36.80 -7.59
C GLN A 192 12.88 37.67 -6.84
N GLN A 193 11.85 37.06 -6.25
CA GLN A 193 10.83 37.78 -5.49
C GLN A 193 11.36 38.36 -4.17
N LYS A 194 12.44 37.80 -3.59
CA LYS A 194 13.03 38.21 -2.29
C LYS A 194 12.03 38.28 -1.12
N THR A 195 10.90 37.60 -1.25
CA THR A 195 9.80 37.61 -0.26
C THR A 195 10.06 36.65 0.90
N GLN A 196 10.92 35.65 0.71
CA GLN A 196 11.15 34.56 1.65
C GLN A 196 12.65 34.44 1.97
N ARG A 197 12.98 34.24 3.25
CA ARG A 197 14.36 34.02 3.70
C ARG A 197 14.82 32.60 3.44
N SER A 198 13.92 31.65 3.64
CA SER A 198 14.17 30.22 3.46
C SER A 198 12.93 29.51 2.99
N ILE A 199 13.12 28.29 2.48
CA ILE A 199 12.05 27.36 2.11
C ILE A 199 12.34 26.04 2.80
N LEU A 200 11.33 25.49 3.47
CA LEU A 200 11.38 24.16 4.05
C LEU A 200 10.88 23.16 3.00
N MET A 201 11.73 22.22 2.61
CA MET A 201 11.40 21.25 1.58
C MET A 201 11.43 19.82 2.11
N VAL A 202 10.38 19.06 1.81
CA VAL A 202 10.32 17.61 2.00
C VAL A 202 10.55 16.97 0.63
N THR A 203 11.62 16.19 0.51
CA THR A 203 12.04 15.59 -0.78
C THR A 203 12.66 14.21 -0.59
N THR A 204 13.19 13.60 -1.65
CA THR A 204 13.96 12.36 -1.60
C THR A 204 15.33 12.56 -2.21
N ASP A 205 16.31 11.76 -1.81
CA ASP A 205 17.68 11.78 -2.38
C ASP A 205 17.67 11.67 -3.91
N ARG A 206 16.81 10.79 -4.44
CA ARG A 206 16.64 10.59 -5.88
C ARG A 206 16.17 11.86 -6.56
N THR A 207 15.19 12.54 -5.98
CA THR A 207 14.63 13.78 -6.54
C THR A 207 15.67 14.90 -6.55
N LEU A 208 16.48 15.02 -5.50
CA LEU A 208 17.56 16.01 -5.43
C LEU A 208 18.63 15.78 -6.49
N LYS A 209 19.03 14.52 -6.70
CA LYS A 209 19.99 14.14 -7.74
C LYS A 209 19.44 14.42 -9.14
N GLU A 210 18.19 14.04 -9.40
CA GLU A 210 17.53 14.27 -10.69
C GLU A 210 17.22 15.74 -10.97
N ALA A 211 17.00 16.55 -9.93
CA ALA A 211 16.88 17.99 -10.04
C ALA A 211 18.24 18.70 -10.10
N GLU A 212 19.36 17.95 -10.07
CA GLU A 212 20.73 18.47 -10.08
C GLU A 212 20.98 19.55 -9.00
N ILE A 213 20.42 19.33 -7.81
CA ILE A 213 20.59 20.23 -6.68
C ILE A 213 21.86 19.82 -5.92
N LEU A 214 22.85 20.71 -5.87
CA LEU A 214 24.12 20.46 -5.19
C LEU A 214 23.91 20.34 -3.66
N PRO A 215 24.54 19.38 -2.97
CA PRO A 215 24.43 19.21 -1.52
C PRO A 215 24.80 20.45 -0.69
N GLN A 216 25.64 21.35 -1.25
CA GLN A 216 26.05 22.59 -0.60
C GLN A 216 24.97 23.70 -0.65
N SER A 217 23.94 23.53 -1.48
CA SER A 217 22.90 24.54 -1.70
C SER A 217 21.74 24.47 -0.68
N TYR A 218 21.74 23.45 0.18
CA TYR A 218 20.74 23.26 1.21
C TYR A 218 21.34 22.75 2.51
N GLN A 219 20.67 23.04 3.61
CA GLN A 219 20.96 22.43 4.90
C GLN A 219 20.04 21.22 5.10
N ARG A 220 20.61 20.02 5.30
CA ARG A 220 19.82 18.86 5.70
C ARG A 220 19.45 18.99 7.18
N LEU A 221 18.16 18.98 7.48
CA LEU A 221 17.65 19.08 8.86
C LEU A 221 17.42 17.70 9.46
N ASN A 222 16.78 16.79 8.70
CA ASN A 222 16.53 15.42 9.15
C ASN A 222 16.26 14.48 7.97
N GLN A 223 16.28 13.17 8.22
CA GLN A 223 15.92 12.12 7.28
C GLN A 223 15.08 11.05 7.96
N VAL A 224 13.95 10.69 7.33
CA VAL A 224 13.04 9.65 7.82
C VAL A 224 12.65 8.75 6.66
N GLY A 225 13.09 7.49 6.72
CA GLY A 225 12.92 6.55 5.62
C GLY A 225 13.50 7.10 4.32
N ILE A 226 12.67 7.20 3.28
CA ILE A 226 13.05 7.76 1.98
C ILE A 226 13.00 9.30 1.93
N TYR A 227 12.39 9.93 2.92
CA TYR A 227 12.15 11.37 2.94
C TYR A 227 13.30 12.11 3.62
N GLN A 228 13.65 13.26 3.06
CA GLN A 228 14.56 14.23 3.66
C GLN A 228 13.82 15.53 3.88
N VAL A 229 14.03 16.11 5.07
CA VAL A 229 13.60 17.46 5.40
C VAL A 229 14.83 18.35 5.29
N ILE A 230 14.79 19.28 4.34
CA ILE A 230 15.90 20.17 4.02
C ILE A 230 15.44 21.61 4.00
N ARG A 231 16.38 22.53 4.25
CA ARG A 231 16.15 23.96 4.18
C ARG A 231 17.00 24.57 3.08
N PHE A 232 16.35 25.30 2.19
CA PHE A 232 17.02 26.14 1.20
C PHE A 232 17.05 27.58 1.70
N SER A 233 18.24 28.16 1.81
CA SER A 233 18.40 29.59 2.04
C SER A 233 18.23 30.33 0.72
N VAL A 234 17.29 31.27 0.68
CA VAL A 234 16.95 32.03 -0.52
C VAL A 234 17.63 33.40 -0.51
N LEU A 235 17.70 34.03 0.66
CA LEU A 235 18.44 35.26 0.89
C LEU A 235 19.81 34.89 1.47
N ASN A 236 20.89 35.31 0.80
CA ASN A 236 22.23 35.22 1.39
C ASN A 236 22.19 35.92 2.75
N GLN A 237 22.60 35.22 3.80
CA GLN A 237 23.02 35.89 5.03
C GLN A 237 24.28 36.67 4.66
N SER A 238 24.10 37.97 4.40
CA SER A 238 25.18 38.95 4.35
C SER A 238 25.79 39.11 5.72
#